data_AF-A0A977KXI6-F1
#
_entry.id   AF-A0A977KXI6-F1
#
_cell.length_a   1.000
_cell.length_b   1.000
_cell.length_c   1.000
_cell.angle_alpha   90.00
_cell.angle_beta   90.00
_cell.angle_gamma   90.00
#
_symmetry.space_group_name_H-M   'P 1'
#
loop_
_entity.id
_entity.type
_entity.pdbx_description
1 polymer ?
#
loop_
_entity_poly.entity_id
_entity_poly.type
_entity_poly.pdbx_seq_one_letter_code
_entity_poly.pdbx_strand_id
1 'polypeptide(L)'
;MSKKQMARQHPRRKGNPDLRRKTNQPGVEIPEITKELFELLEPTMFTPLKYLQGTHEKMMRDRVLNLPVMVALVLSIVYRQIAGISEAVRLLEEEGLLWVASLKVSKQAVSKRMMNVPAEIFAILLKGVLEKAAEKGKKLQVGEKWEKIREKFSAVWIADG
;
A
#
# COMPACT_ATOMS: atom_id res chain seq x y z
N MET A 1 18.50 -32.90 -45.36
CA MET A 1 17.51 -31.96 -44.80
C MET A 1 16.87 -32.59 -43.56
N SER A 2 17.22 -32.15 -42.35
CA SER A 2 16.72 -32.74 -41.09
C SER A 2 15.51 -31.94 -40.58
N LYS A 3 14.35 -32.58 -40.46
CA LYS A 3 13.11 -31.95 -39.98
C LYS A 3 13.16 -31.80 -38.45
N LYS A 4 13.20 -30.56 -37.98
CA LYS A 4 13.12 -30.16 -36.57
C LYS A 4 11.73 -30.53 -36.03
N GLN A 5 11.65 -31.52 -35.14
CA GLN A 5 10.40 -31.88 -34.44
C GLN A 5 9.99 -30.73 -33.51
N MET A 6 8.80 -30.18 -33.74
CA MET A 6 8.17 -29.20 -32.85
C MET A 6 7.76 -29.89 -31.55
N ALA A 7 8.21 -29.36 -30.41
CA ALA A 7 7.87 -29.88 -29.09
C ALA A 7 6.35 -29.78 -28.85
N ARG A 8 5.70 -30.92 -28.60
CA ARG A 8 4.28 -30.99 -28.25
C ARG A 8 4.06 -30.33 -26.88
N GLN A 9 3.35 -29.20 -26.85
CA GLN A 9 2.93 -28.57 -25.61
C GLN A 9 2.02 -29.54 -24.84
N HIS A 10 2.43 -29.93 -23.64
CA HIS A 10 1.61 -30.75 -22.78
C HIS A 10 0.42 -29.95 -22.26
N PRO A 11 -0.81 -30.50 -22.26
CA PRO A 11 -1.96 -29.84 -21.68
C PRO A 11 -1.71 -29.57 -20.20
N ARG A 12 -1.99 -28.33 -19.75
CA ARG A 12 -1.88 -27.96 -18.33
C ARG A 12 -2.78 -28.89 -17.51
N ARG A 13 -2.20 -29.59 -16.53
CA ARG A 13 -2.96 -30.41 -15.57
C ARG A 13 -3.99 -29.51 -14.87
N LYS A 14 -5.28 -29.70 -15.17
CA LYS A 14 -6.38 -29.13 -14.37
C LYS A 14 -6.39 -29.89 -13.05
N GLY A 15 -5.74 -29.35 -12.03
CA GLY A 15 -5.81 -29.90 -10.66
C GLY A 15 -7.23 -29.86 -10.12
N ASN A 16 -7.52 -30.72 -9.13
CA ASN A 16 -8.81 -30.80 -8.47
C ASN A 16 -9.27 -29.39 -7.99
N PRO A 17 -10.43 -28.89 -8.43
CA PRO A 17 -11.00 -27.62 -7.96
C PRO A 17 -11.09 -27.52 -6.44
N ASP A 18 -11.32 -28.63 -5.74
CA ASP A 18 -11.46 -28.67 -4.28
C ASP A 18 -10.13 -28.52 -3.54
N LEU A 19 -9.01 -28.78 -4.22
CA LEU A 19 -7.66 -28.56 -3.70
C LEU A 19 -7.10 -27.18 -4.04
N ARG A 20 -7.92 -26.31 -4.66
CA ARG A 20 -7.53 -24.92 -4.89
C ARG A 20 -7.40 -24.23 -3.53
N ARG A 21 -6.27 -23.57 -3.30
CA ARG A 21 -6.12 -22.71 -2.13
C ARG A 21 -7.22 -21.65 -2.16
N LYS A 22 -7.92 -21.46 -1.03
CA LYS A 22 -8.80 -20.31 -0.84
C LYS A 22 -7.97 -19.05 -1.10
N THR A 23 -8.34 -18.30 -2.13
CA THR A 23 -7.75 -16.99 -2.41
C THR A 23 -8.50 -15.98 -1.57
N ASN A 24 -7.81 -15.29 -0.66
CA ASN A 24 -8.37 -14.11 -0.02
C ASN A 24 -8.71 -13.12 -1.13
N GLN A 25 -9.99 -12.75 -1.22
CA GLN A 25 -10.39 -11.64 -2.07
C GLN A 25 -9.87 -10.35 -1.44
N PRO A 26 -9.35 -9.42 -2.25
CA PRO A 26 -9.02 -8.09 -1.77
C PRO A 26 -10.23 -7.50 -1.04
N GLY A 27 -9.99 -6.89 0.12
CA GLY A 27 -10.99 -6.09 0.81
C GLY A 27 -11.53 -4.99 -0.11
N VAL A 28 -12.81 -4.68 0.05
CA VAL A 28 -13.44 -3.56 -0.65
C VAL A 28 -12.78 -2.26 -0.19
N GLU A 29 -12.63 -1.31 -1.10
CA GLU A 29 -12.13 0.01 -0.74
C GLU A 29 -13.18 0.76 0.10
N ILE A 30 -12.84 1.04 1.36
CA ILE A 30 -13.67 1.86 2.25
C ILE A 30 -13.28 3.34 2.04
N PRO A 31 -14.20 4.17 1.51
CA PRO A 31 -13.88 5.53 1.09
C PRO A 31 -13.44 6.43 2.25
N GLU A 32 -13.96 6.19 3.45
CA GLU A 32 -13.58 6.91 4.67
C GLU A 32 -12.09 6.70 5.00
N ILE A 33 -11.62 5.45 4.89
CA ILE A 33 -10.23 5.10 5.16
C ILE A 33 -9.33 5.63 4.05
N THR A 34 -9.73 5.53 2.78
CA THR A 34 -8.97 6.11 1.68
C THR A 34 -8.81 7.62 1.84
N LYS A 35 -9.87 8.31 2.25
CA LYS A 35 -9.83 9.75 2.51
C LYS A 35 -8.89 10.09 3.67
N GLU A 36 -8.98 9.37 4.78
CA GLU A 36 -8.10 9.60 5.93
C GLU A 36 -6.64 9.30 5.61
N LEU A 37 -6.36 8.22 4.88
CA LEU A 37 -5.02 7.90 4.39
C LEU A 37 -4.48 9.02 3.49
N PHE A 38 -5.32 9.57 2.61
CA PHE A 38 -4.93 10.68 1.75
C PHE A 38 -4.63 11.97 2.54
N GLU A 39 -5.43 12.30 3.55
CA GLU A 39 -5.20 13.45 4.44
C GLU A 39 -3.90 13.31 5.23
N LEU A 40 -3.59 12.10 5.72
CA LEU A 40 -2.35 11.83 6.44
C LEU A 40 -1.13 11.83 5.51
N LEU A 41 -1.30 11.31 4.28
CA LEU A 41 -0.25 11.14 3.29
C LEU A 41 -0.29 12.19 2.17
N GLU A 42 -0.26 13.47 2.57
CA GLU A 42 -0.23 14.56 1.60
C GLU A 42 0.90 14.41 0.57
N PRO A 43 0.65 14.71 -0.72
CA PRO A 43 1.64 14.58 -1.78
C PRO A 43 2.97 15.31 -1.52
N THR A 44 2.95 16.38 -0.72
CA THR A 44 4.11 17.15 -0.28
C THR A 44 5.12 16.33 0.52
N MET A 45 4.66 15.29 1.25
CA MET A 45 5.54 14.44 2.06
C MET A 45 6.50 13.61 1.21
N PHE A 46 6.16 13.34 -0.06
CA PHE A 46 7.01 12.55 -0.95
C PHE A 46 8.11 13.37 -1.63
N THR A 47 7.94 14.69 -1.76
CA THR A 47 8.90 15.58 -2.43
C THR A 47 10.30 15.57 -1.81
N PRO A 48 10.49 15.76 -0.49
CA PRO A 48 11.81 15.74 0.13
C PRO A 48 12.45 14.34 0.08
N LEU A 49 11.62 13.29 0.09
CA LEU A 49 12.08 11.91 0.09
C LEU A 49 12.70 11.49 -1.24
N LYS A 50 12.32 12.14 -2.36
CA LYS A 50 12.92 11.90 -3.68
C LYS A 50 14.43 12.18 -3.71
N TYR A 51 14.92 13.04 -2.82
CA TYR A 51 16.28 13.57 -2.83
C TYR A 51 17.10 13.18 -1.59
N LEU A 52 16.64 12.20 -0.80
CA LEU A 52 17.44 11.68 0.33
C LEU A 52 18.80 11.20 -0.19
N GLN A 53 19.86 11.93 0.19
CA GLN A 53 21.23 11.71 -0.26
C GLN A 53 21.84 10.48 0.42
N GLY A 54 22.64 9.73 -0.36
CA GLY A 54 23.26 8.47 0.05
C GLY A 54 22.71 7.30 -0.75
N THR A 55 23.48 6.84 -1.73
CA THR A 55 23.31 5.60 -2.53
C THR A 55 22.01 5.37 -3.33
N HIS A 56 20.92 6.09 -3.06
CA HIS A 56 19.58 5.78 -3.62
C HIS A 56 19.05 6.82 -4.63
N GLU A 57 19.83 7.85 -4.95
CA GLU A 57 19.46 8.92 -5.89
C GLU A 57 19.07 8.39 -7.28
N LYS A 58 19.74 7.33 -7.78
CA LYS A 58 19.40 6.69 -9.06
C LYS A 58 18.06 5.94 -9.03
N MET A 59 17.59 5.60 -7.83
CA MET A 59 16.39 4.80 -7.62
C MET A 59 15.17 5.72 -7.60
N MET A 60 15.23 6.90 -6.99
CA MET A 60 14.06 7.77 -6.78
C MET A 60 13.74 8.76 -7.92
N ARG A 61 14.53 8.79 -8.99
CA ARG A 61 14.22 9.54 -10.23
C ARG A 61 12.84 9.18 -10.80
N ASP A 62 12.26 10.09 -11.56
CA ASP A 62 10.96 9.96 -12.22
C ASP A 62 10.89 8.72 -13.11
N ARG A 63 10.40 7.64 -12.52
CA ARG A 63 10.06 6.37 -13.17
C ARG A 63 8.56 6.17 -12.99
N VAL A 64 7.97 5.37 -13.87
CA VAL A 64 6.57 4.94 -13.79
C VAL A 64 6.21 4.40 -12.38
N LEU A 65 7.12 3.65 -11.75
CA LEU A 65 7.01 3.20 -10.35
C LEU A 65 7.75 4.17 -9.40
N ASN A 66 7.23 5.39 -9.27
CA ASN A 66 7.75 6.40 -8.35
C ASN A 66 7.42 6.05 -6.88
N LEU A 67 7.96 6.84 -5.93
CA LEU A 67 7.71 6.62 -4.51
C LEU A 67 6.21 6.67 -4.13
N PRO A 68 5.42 7.66 -4.56
CA PRO A 68 3.97 7.67 -4.33
C PRO A 68 3.26 6.39 -4.78
N VAL A 69 3.63 5.84 -5.94
CA VAL A 69 3.08 4.59 -6.47
C VAL A 69 3.46 3.40 -5.58
N MET A 70 4.72 3.34 -5.14
CA MET A 70 5.17 2.26 -4.25
C MET A 70 4.49 2.31 -2.87
N VAL A 71 4.26 3.51 -2.34
CA VAL A 71 3.56 3.70 -1.06
C VAL A 71 2.10 3.30 -1.18
N ALA A 72 1.42 3.74 -2.24
CA ALA A 72 0.03 3.35 -2.49
C ALA A 72 -0.12 1.83 -2.62
N LEU A 73 0.83 1.17 -3.29
CA LEU A 73 0.85 -0.28 -3.46
C LEU A 73 1.06 -1.02 -2.14
N VAL A 74 2.01 -0.60 -1.31
CA VAL A 74 2.26 -1.21 0.01
C VAL A 74 1.06 -1.04 0.93
N LEU A 75 0.51 0.16 1.03
CA LEU A 75 -0.66 0.43 1.88
C LEU A 75 -1.86 -0.38 1.43
N SER A 76 -2.11 -0.46 0.13
CA SER A 76 -3.21 -1.26 -0.40
C SER A 76 -3.04 -2.75 -0.09
N ILE A 77 -1.82 -3.28 -0.16
CA ILE A 77 -1.56 -4.69 0.21
C ILE A 77 -1.90 -4.94 1.67
N VAL A 78 -1.52 -4.02 2.57
CA VAL A 78 -1.75 -4.16 4.01
C VAL A 78 -3.22 -3.96 4.36
N TYR A 79 -3.79 -2.83 3.95
CA TYR A 79 -5.14 -2.43 4.34
C TYR A 79 -6.24 -3.25 3.64
N ARG A 80 -6.14 -3.46 2.31
CA ARG A 80 -7.09 -4.33 1.57
C ARG A 80 -6.73 -5.81 1.68
N GLN A 81 -5.72 -6.19 2.45
CA GLN A 81 -5.28 -7.59 2.62
C GLN A 81 -5.07 -8.33 1.28
N ILE A 82 -4.47 -7.65 0.30
CA ILE A 82 -4.31 -8.18 -1.05
C ILE A 82 -3.38 -9.40 -1.03
N ALA A 83 -3.80 -10.50 -1.65
CA ALA A 83 -3.09 -11.78 -1.68
C ALA A 83 -1.86 -11.77 -2.61
N GLY A 84 -0.87 -10.91 -2.30
CA GLY A 84 0.44 -10.85 -2.94
C GLY A 84 0.55 -9.92 -4.14
N ILE A 85 1.76 -9.84 -4.70
CA ILE A 85 2.14 -8.85 -5.73
C ILE A 85 1.36 -9.04 -7.03
N SER A 86 1.06 -10.29 -7.42
CA SER A 86 0.30 -10.56 -8.65
C SER A 86 -1.08 -9.92 -8.63
N GLU A 87 -1.77 -10.02 -7.50
CA GLU A 87 -3.11 -9.46 -7.35
C GLU A 87 -3.05 -7.93 -7.19
N ALA A 88 -2.06 -7.42 -6.47
CA ALA A 88 -1.85 -5.97 -6.36
C ALA A 88 -1.57 -5.32 -7.72
N VAL A 89 -0.80 -6.00 -8.60
CA VAL A 89 -0.58 -5.53 -9.98
C VAL A 89 -1.87 -5.57 -10.78
N ARG A 90 -2.65 -6.66 -10.69
CA ARG A 90 -3.94 -6.77 -11.38
C ARG A 90 -4.88 -5.62 -11.00
N LEU A 91 -5.02 -5.34 -9.70
CA LEU A 91 -5.83 -4.24 -9.20
C LEU A 91 -5.31 -2.87 -9.63
N LEU A 92 -3.98 -2.66 -9.60
CA LEU A 92 -3.40 -1.43 -10.11
C LEU A 92 -3.66 -1.22 -11.61
N GLU A 93 -3.73 -2.28 -12.40
CA GLU A 93 -4.04 -2.21 -13.83
C GLU A 93 -5.54 -2.01 -14.10
N GLU A 94 -6.42 -2.66 -13.34
CA GLU A 94 -7.87 -2.64 -13.58
C GLU A 94 -8.58 -1.46 -12.88
N GLU A 95 -8.27 -1.20 -11.61
CA GLU A 95 -8.97 -0.25 -10.74
C GLU A 95 -8.11 0.99 -10.42
N GLY A 96 -6.79 0.81 -10.34
CA GLY A 96 -5.90 1.75 -9.63
C GLY A 96 -5.78 1.41 -8.14
N LEU A 97 -5.02 2.21 -7.39
CA LEU A 97 -4.79 1.99 -5.95
C LEU A 97 -4.68 3.32 -5.20
N LEU A 98 -5.57 3.56 -4.22
CA LEU A 98 -5.63 4.81 -3.44
C LEU A 98 -5.69 6.03 -4.38
N TRP A 99 -4.70 6.93 -4.34
CA TRP A 99 -4.60 8.11 -5.21
C TRP A 99 -3.94 7.83 -6.58
N VAL A 100 -3.52 6.59 -6.84
CA VAL A 100 -2.84 6.21 -8.08
C VAL A 100 -3.88 5.69 -9.06
N ALA A 101 -4.03 6.39 -10.18
CA ALA A 101 -4.86 5.94 -11.29
C ALA A 101 -4.35 4.61 -11.88
N SER A 102 -5.21 3.93 -12.64
CA SER A 102 -4.86 2.69 -13.33
C SER A 102 -3.53 2.82 -14.10
N LEU A 103 -2.61 1.90 -13.85
CA LEU A 103 -1.26 1.95 -14.37
C LEU A 103 -0.75 0.57 -14.78
N LYS A 104 -0.46 0.42 -16.08
CA LYS A 104 0.07 -0.83 -16.63
C LYS A 104 1.53 -1.05 -16.26
N VAL A 105 1.80 -2.06 -15.43
CA VAL A 105 3.15 -2.37 -14.93
C VAL A 105 3.38 -3.88 -14.82
N SER A 106 4.59 -4.33 -15.15
CA SER A 106 4.88 -5.75 -15.02
C SER A 106 5.10 -6.16 -13.57
N LYS A 107 4.67 -7.38 -13.21
CA LYS A 107 4.97 -8.00 -11.91
C LYS A 107 6.47 -7.97 -11.58
N GLN A 108 7.31 -8.19 -12.58
CA GLN A 108 8.76 -8.18 -12.41
C GLN A 108 9.27 -6.78 -12.06
N ALA A 109 8.74 -5.73 -12.68
CA ALA A 109 9.11 -4.35 -12.37
C ALA A 109 8.73 -3.99 -10.93
N VAL A 110 7.50 -4.33 -10.50
CA VAL A 110 7.03 -4.09 -9.12
C VAL A 110 7.86 -4.88 -8.12
N SER A 111 8.06 -6.19 -8.34
CA SER A 111 8.87 -7.02 -7.44
C SER A 111 10.31 -6.52 -7.33
N LYS A 112 10.96 -6.21 -8.46
CA LYS A 112 12.31 -5.64 -8.46
C LYS A 112 12.32 -4.32 -7.72
N ARG A 113 11.29 -3.49 -7.86
CA ARG A 113 11.20 -2.22 -7.16
C ARG A 113 11.05 -2.42 -5.66
N MET A 114 10.14 -3.27 -5.20
CA MET A 114 9.95 -3.56 -3.76
C MET A 114 11.23 -4.07 -3.10
N MET A 115 12.01 -4.94 -3.76
CA MET A 115 13.28 -5.44 -3.21
C MET A 115 14.36 -4.37 -3.08
N ASN A 116 14.20 -3.24 -3.78
CA ASN A 116 15.21 -2.23 -3.97
C ASN A 116 14.83 -0.90 -3.30
N VAL A 117 13.54 -0.66 -3.01
CA VAL A 117 13.12 0.56 -2.31
C VAL A 117 13.69 0.51 -0.88
N PRO A 118 14.44 1.54 -0.44
CA PRO A 118 14.97 1.62 0.92
C PRO A 118 13.85 1.60 1.95
N ALA A 119 13.97 0.74 2.96
CA ALA A 119 12.98 0.62 4.03
C ALA A 119 12.94 1.88 4.91
N GLU A 120 14.06 2.60 5.00
CA GLU A 120 14.21 3.85 5.75
C GLU A 120 13.21 4.91 5.29
N ILE A 121 12.85 4.92 4.00
CA ILE A 121 11.85 5.85 3.47
C ILE A 121 10.48 5.61 4.10
N PHE A 122 10.09 4.34 4.26
CA PHE A 122 8.84 3.98 4.91
C PHE A 122 8.86 4.32 6.40
N ALA A 123 10.01 4.17 7.06
CA ALA A 123 10.16 4.58 8.46
C ALA A 123 9.97 6.10 8.64
N ILE A 124 10.56 6.91 7.74
CA ILE A 124 10.40 8.38 7.75
C ILE A 124 8.94 8.75 7.48
N LEU A 125 8.31 8.14 6.48
CA LEU A 125 6.89 8.36 6.16
C LEU A 125 5.99 8.01 7.35
N LEU A 126 6.20 6.84 7.96
CA LEU A 126 5.43 6.40 9.11
C LEU A 126 5.57 7.39 10.28
N LYS A 127 6.80 7.85 10.55
CA LYS A 127 7.04 8.85 11.60
C LYS A 127 6.25 10.14 11.34
N GLY A 128 6.30 10.67 10.11
CA GLY A 128 5.55 11.87 9.74
C GLY A 128 4.03 11.69 9.86
N VAL A 129 3.52 10.50 9.50
CA VAL A 129 2.10 10.16 9.68
C VAL A 129 1.73 10.11 11.16
N LEU A 130 2.56 9.50 12.01
CA LEU A 130 2.31 9.43 13.46
C LEU A 130 2.30 10.81 14.11
N GLU A 131 3.20 11.70 13.69
CA GLU A 131 3.24 13.09 14.16
C GLU A 131 1.95 13.84 13.78
N LYS A 132 1.54 13.76 12.51
CA LYS A 132 0.27 14.34 12.03
C LYS A 132 -0.95 13.75 12.73
N ALA A 133 -0.98 12.44 12.93
CA ALA A 133 -2.07 11.76 13.63
C ALA A 133 -2.16 12.20 15.11
N ALA A 134 -1.02 12.39 15.78
CA ALA A 134 -0.99 12.91 17.15
C ALA A 134 -1.51 14.35 17.23
N GLU A 135 -1.18 15.21 16.26
CA GLU A 135 -1.71 16.57 16.16
C GLU A 135 -3.23 16.59 15.93
N LYS A 136 -3.74 15.74 15.04
CA LYS A 136 -5.18 15.53 14.81
C LYS A 136 -5.87 15.03 16.10
N GLY A 137 -5.21 14.10 16.80
CA GLY A 137 -5.62 13.56 18.10
C GLY A 137 -5.80 14.63 19.17
N LYS A 138 -4.89 15.61 19.25
CA LYS A 138 -5.00 16.74 20.19
C LYS A 138 -6.17 17.67 19.88
N LYS A 139 -6.60 17.75 18.61
CA LYS A 139 -7.70 18.60 18.14
C LYS A 139 -9.07 17.94 18.19
N LEU A 140 -9.16 16.64 18.48
CA LEU A 140 -10.44 15.96 18.68
C LEU A 140 -11.15 16.62 19.87
N GLN A 141 -12.19 17.40 19.55
CA GLN A 141 -13.08 17.97 20.53
C GLN A 141 -13.81 16.80 21.20
N VAL A 142 -13.42 16.55 22.44
CA VAL A 142 -14.11 15.65 23.34
C VAL A 142 -15.49 16.28 23.54
N GLY A 143 -16.54 15.71 22.93
CA GLY A 143 -17.89 16.30 23.01
C GLY A 143 -18.29 16.57 24.45
N GLU A 144 -19.08 17.63 24.71
CA GLU A 144 -19.39 18.17 26.05
C GLU A 144 -19.70 17.09 27.12
N LYS A 145 -20.37 16.00 26.71
CA LYS A 145 -20.71 14.86 27.57
C LYS A 145 -19.48 14.21 28.25
N TRP A 146 -18.32 14.27 27.61
CA TRP A 146 -17.08 13.62 28.03
C TRP A 146 -16.13 14.57 28.78
N GLU A 147 -16.35 15.88 28.75
CA GLU A 147 -15.52 16.85 29.48
C GLU A 147 -15.59 16.61 31.00
N LYS A 148 -16.80 16.40 31.53
CA LYS A 148 -17.02 16.05 32.96
C LYS A 148 -16.36 14.74 33.38
N ILE A 149 -16.14 13.82 32.45
CA ILE A 149 -15.50 12.53 32.72
C ILE A 149 -13.97 12.73 32.78
N ARG A 150 -13.42 13.62 31.94
CA ARG A 150 -11.99 13.96 31.93
C ARG A 150 -11.52 14.64 33.22
N GLU A 151 -12.39 15.38 33.91
CA GLU A 151 -12.07 15.96 35.23
C GLU A 151 -11.82 14.91 36.31
N LYS A 152 -12.43 13.73 36.18
CA LYS A 152 -12.35 12.65 37.17
C LYS A 152 -11.31 11.58 36.84
N PHE A 153 -10.96 11.42 35.58
CA PHE A 153 -10.09 10.34 35.11
C PHE A 153 -8.92 10.88 34.29
N SER A 154 -7.70 10.46 34.65
CA SER A 154 -6.46 10.90 33.98
C SER A 154 -6.35 10.43 32.52
N ALA A 155 -7.05 9.35 32.15
CA ALA A 155 -7.15 8.87 30.78
C ALA A 155 -8.50 8.17 30.54
N VAL A 156 -9.06 8.35 29.34
CA VAL A 156 -10.27 7.66 28.86
C VAL A 156 -9.89 6.90 27.60
N TRP A 157 -10.07 5.58 27.62
CA TRP A 157 -9.75 4.69 26.50
C TRP A 157 -11.05 4.16 25.90
N ILE A 158 -11.14 4.20 24.58
CA ILE A 158 -12.20 3.51 23.84
C ILE A 158 -11.60 2.18 23.39
N ALA A 159 -12.12 1.08 23.90
CA ALA A 159 -11.81 -0.24 23.38
C ALA A 159 -12.83 -0.55 22.29
N ASP A 160 -12.40 -0.44 21.02
CA ASP A 160 -13.14 -1.03 19.90
C ASP A 160 -12.52 -2.41 19.64
N GLY A 161 -13.36 -3.45 19.61
CA GLY A 161 -12.96 -4.87 19.55
C GLY A 161 -12.94 -5.43 18.14
#